data_AF-A0A842PHW2-F1
#
_entry.id   AF-A0A842PHW2-F1
#
_cell.length_a   1.000
_cell.length_b   1.000
_cell.length_c   1.000
_cell.angle_alpha   90.00
_cell.angle_beta   90.00
_cell.angle_gamma   90.00
#
_symmetry.space_group_name_H-M   'P 1'
#
loop_
_entity.id
_entity.type
_entity.pdbx_description
1 polymer ?
#
loop_
_entity_poly.entity_id
_entity_poly.type
_entity_poly.pdbx_seq_one_letter_code
_entity_poly.pdbx_strand_id
1 'polypeptide(L)'
;MRKTNQSSKRNNGSASKLIGSCYLLNIYLKDKISSWSFKEKARVTENLALAVNFLENNAKKYNIDLRIKGNLSHENDIQYPGVIPVNMFENPQWTEDIFELMDYCNGNDAVEHIKKEFKVNQVVIIFHINKKGTSYNLTYSEGINPIYYAERVVMFYKYENAVPTYAASYAHEILHSFGAGELHFPYDSSEERMKIAQEYFSNDVMFRVDYEINNLTIGEYTAYRIGWLQVLNQNYHVFEDEG
;
A
#
# COMPACT_ATOMS: atom_id res chain seq x y z
N MET A 1 -6.29 6.32 -24.67
CA MET A 1 -5.74 7.35 -23.76
C MET A 1 -4.77 6.68 -22.79
N ARG A 2 -3.63 7.30 -22.50
CA ARG A 2 -2.71 6.82 -21.46
C ARG A 2 -3.32 7.24 -20.12
N LYS A 3 -4.00 6.31 -19.45
CA LYS A 3 -4.57 6.49 -18.10
C LYS A 3 -3.46 7.06 -17.19
N THR A 4 -3.73 8.15 -16.48
CA THR A 4 -2.73 8.74 -15.58
C THR A 4 -2.63 7.87 -14.32
N ASN A 5 -1.65 8.14 -13.45
CA ASN A 5 -1.60 7.52 -12.12
C ASN A 5 -2.86 7.83 -11.28
N GLN A 6 -3.69 8.82 -11.69
CA GLN A 6 -4.95 9.17 -11.06
C GLN A 6 -6.14 8.33 -11.53
N SER A 7 -6.00 7.58 -12.64
CA SER A 7 -7.07 6.72 -13.13
C SER A 7 -7.63 5.85 -12.02
N SER A 8 -8.97 5.79 -11.95
CA SER A 8 -9.65 5.18 -10.83
C SER A 8 -9.29 3.69 -10.74
N LYS A 9 -8.62 3.32 -9.65
CA LYS A 9 -8.35 1.92 -9.28
C LYS A 9 -9.35 1.40 -8.23
N ARG A 10 -10.38 2.20 -7.95
CA ARG A 10 -11.46 1.85 -7.01
C ARG A 10 -12.17 0.57 -7.47
N ASN A 11 -12.40 -0.35 -6.54
CA ASN A 11 -13.03 -1.66 -6.80
C ASN A 11 -12.25 -2.59 -7.74
N ASN A 12 -10.96 -2.34 -7.98
CA ASN A 12 -10.09 -3.24 -8.75
C ASN A 12 -9.25 -4.13 -7.84
N GLY A 13 -8.68 -5.18 -8.44
CA GLY A 13 -7.73 -6.06 -7.76
C GLY A 13 -8.36 -6.91 -6.66
N SER A 14 -7.50 -7.68 -6.00
CA SER A 14 -7.89 -8.64 -4.97
C SER A 14 -8.37 -8.02 -3.64
N ALA A 15 -7.99 -6.77 -3.37
CA ALA A 15 -8.32 -6.07 -2.12
C ALA A 15 -9.58 -5.21 -2.26
N SER A 16 -9.76 -4.50 -3.38
CA SER A 16 -10.97 -3.76 -3.81
C SER A 16 -11.46 -2.61 -2.91
N LYS A 17 -11.76 -2.86 -1.64
CA LYS A 17 -12.30 -1.90 -0.65
C LYS A 17 -11.70 -2.18 0.72
N LEU A 18 -11.36 -1.13 1.47
CA LEU A 18 -10.79 -1.25 2.82
C LEU A 18 -11.90 -1.32 3.88
N ILE A 19 -12.70 -2.38 3.91
CA ILE A 19 -13.83 -2.52 4.84
C ILE A 19 -13.88 -3.91 5.47
N GLY A 20 -14.42 -4.05 6.67
CA GLY A 20 -14.53 -5.34 7.34
C GLY A 20 -13.17 -5.82 7.83
N SER A 21 -12.77 -7.04 7.45
CA SER A 21 -11.55 -7.67 7.95
C SER A 21 -10.46 -7.78 6.88
N CYS A 22 -9.30 -7.19 7.15
CA CYS A 22 -8.14 -7.20 6.27
C CYS A 22 -6.96 -7.92 6.95
N TYR A 23 -6.21 -8.70 6.17
CA TYR A 23 -4.95 -9.31 6.60
C TYR A 23 -3.76 -8.73 5.85
N LEU A 24 -2.78 -8.21 6.58
CA LEU A 24 -1.48 -7.82 6.02
C LEU A 24 -0.54 -9.01 6.08
N LEU A 25 -0.22 -9.60 4.93
CA LEU A 25 0.80 -10.64 4.81
C LEU A 25 2.17 -9.97 4.72
N ASN A 26 2.83 -9.82 5.85
CA ASN A 26 4.17 -9.25 5.96
C ASN A 26 5.22 -10.31 5.63
N ILE A 27 6.04 -10.05 4.61
CA ILE A 27 7.10 -10.93 4.13
C ILE A 27 8.41 -10.17 4.24
N TYR A 28 9.25 -10.56 5.20
CA TYR A 28 10.59 -10.00 5.34
C TYR A 28 11.55 -10.69 4.37
N LEU A 29 12.22 -9.89 3.55
CA LEU A 29 13.15 -10.38 2.54
C LEU A 29 14.59 -10.08 2.92
N LYS A 30 15.46 -11.06 2.70
CA LYS A 30 16.91 -10.89 2.65
C LYS A 30 17.42 -11.33 1.29
N ASP A 31 18.52 -10.75 0.85
CA ASP A 31 19.12 -11.04 -0.44
C ASP A 31 20.65 -11.10 -0.32
N LYS A 32 21.37 -11.11 -1.45
CA LYS A 32 22.85 -11.21 -1.42
C LYS A 32 23.56 -10.06 -0.70
N ILE A 33 22.90 -8.90 -0.52
CA ILE A 33 23.55 -7.67 -0.03
C ILE A 33 22.82 -7.01 1.14
N SER A 34 21.65 -7.52 1.54
CA SER A 34 20.83 -6.96 2.60
C SER A 34 20.17 -8.05 3.43
N SER A 35 20.09 -7.81 4.74
CA SER A 35 19.49 -8.71 5.73
C SER A 35 18.91 -7.90 6.88
N TRP A 36 17.99 -8.47 7.63
CA TRP A 36 17.36 -7.79 8.76
C TRP A 36 18.00 -8.13 10.10
N SER A 37 18.23 -7.12 10.93
CA SER A 37 18.43 -7.33 12.37
C SER A 37 17.11 -7.35 13.13
N PHE A 38 17.11 -7.92 14.33
CA PHE A 38 15.94 -7.93 15.21
C PHE A 38 15.41 -6.52 15.50
N LYS A 39 16.32 -5.56 15.76
CA LYS A 39 15.96 -4.16 16.06
C LYS A 39 15.28 -3.48 14.87
N GLU A 40 15.73 -3.77 13.65
CA GLU A 40 15.11 -3.20 12.44
C GLU A 40 13.72 -3.76 12.21
N LYS A 41 13.51 -5.08 12.38
CA LYS A 41 12.16 -5.67 12.31
C LYS A 41 11.23 -5.14 13.39
N ALA A 42 11.72 -4.98 14.62
CA ALA A 42 10.93 -4.40 15.72
C ALA A 42 10.42 -2.99 15.38
N ARG A 43 11.25 -2.17 14.72
CA ARG A 43 10.85 -0.84 14.25
C ARG A 43 9.80 -0.90 13.13
N VAL A 44 9.94 -1.82 12.18
CA VAL A 44 8.92 -2.05 11.14
C VAL A 44 7.59 -2.44 11.79
N THR A 45 7.61 -3.38 12.73
CA THR A 45 6.44 -3.81 13.50
C THR A 45 5.77 -2.64 14.23
N GLU A 46 6.54 -1.77 14.88
CA GLU A 46 6.01 -0.57 15.56
C GLU A 46 5.35 0.40 14.57
N ASN A 47 6.02 0.70 13.46
CA ASN A 47 5.49 1.58 12.42
C ASN A 47 4.20 1.02 11.78
N LEU A 48 4.15 -0.28 11.52
CA LEU A 48 2.95 -0.96 11.01
C LEU A 48 1.81 -0.88 12.02
N ALA A 49 2.07 -1.08 13.31
CA ALA A 49 1.05 -0.97 14.35
C ALA A 49 0.48 0.46 14.42
N LEU A 50 1.34 1.48 14.32
CA LEU A 50 0.89 2.88 14.24
C LEU A 50 0.06 3.16 12.99
N ALA A 51 0.49 2.66 11.82
CA ALA A 51 -0.24 2.78 10.57
C ALA A 51 -1.62 2.10 10.64
N VAL A 52 -1.69 0.87 11.15
CA VAL A 52 -2.94 0.14 11.34
C VAL A 52 -3.89 0.90 12.27
N ASN A 53 -3.40 1.35 13.43
CA ASN A 53 -4.20 2.14 14.37
C ASN A 53 -4.73 3.43 13.72
N PHE A 54 -3.90 4.10 12.92
CA PHE A 54 -4.31 5.29 12.17
C PHE A 54 -5.45 4.96 11.19
N LEU A 55 -5.33 3.89 10.40
CA LEU A 55 -6.34 3.48 9.43
C LEU A 55 -7.67 3.13 10.12
N GLU A 56 -7.64 2.28 11.16
CA GLU A 56 -8.84 1.88 11.90
C GLU A 56 -9.52 3.07 12.61
N ASN A 57 -8.74 3.99 13.18
CA ASN A 57 -9.30 5.17 13.84
C ASN A 57 -9.90 6.17 12.85
N ASN A 58 -9.32 6.33 11.66
CA ASN A 58 -9.95 7.15 10.62
C ASN A 58 -11.19 6.46 10.04
N ALA A 59 -11.18 5.13 9.86
CA ALA A 59 -12.36 4.38 9.40
C ALA A 59 -13.58 4.62 10.30
N LYS A 60 -13.39 4.66 11.63
CA LYS A 60 -14.44 4.98 12.60
C LYS A 60 -15.07 6.36 12.37
N LYS A 61 -14.29 7.37 11.95
CA LYS A 61 -14.82 8.72 11.63
C LYS A 61 -15.81 8.68 10.46
N TYR A 62 -15.65 7.71 9.56
CA TYR A 62 -16.54 7.44 8.43
C TYR A 62 -17.60 6.37 8.73
N ASN A 63 -17.75 5.95 9.99
CA ASN A 63 -18.65 4.86 10.42
C ASN A 63 -18.39 3.52 9.73
N ILE A 64 -17.12 3.22 9.43
CA ILE A 64 -16.70 1.94 8.84
C ILE A 64 -16.15 1.02 9.93
N ASP A 65 -16.67 -0.21 10.01
CA ASP A 65 -16.05 -1.29 10.77
C ASP A 65 -14.86 -1.83 9.96
N LEU A 66 -13.66 -1.48 10.40
CA LEU A 66 -12.41 -1.94 9.81
C LEU A 66 -11.56 -2.59 10.90
N ARG A 67 -11.07 -3.80 10.60
CA ARG A 67 -10.21 -4.60 11.46
C ARG A 67 -9.06 -5.13 10.65
N ILE A 68 -7.87 -4.65 10.91
CA ILE A 68 -6.65 -5.07 10.23
C ILE A 68 -5.83 -5.93 11.19
N LYS A 69 -5.52 -7.15 10.74
CA LYS A 69 -4.56 -8.04 11.41
C LYS A 69 -3.45 -8.41 10.43
N GLY A 70 -2.41 -9.07 10.92
CA GLY A 70 -1.35 -9.58 10.06
C GLY A 70 -0.42 -10.50 10.83
N ASN A 71 0.45 -11.20 10.11
CA ASN A 71 1.55 -11.90 10.74
C ASN A 71 2.57 -10.85 11.21
N LEU A 72 2.75 -10.76 12.53
CA LEU A 72 3.83 -9.97 13.14
C LEU A 72 5.08 -10.84 13.40
N SER A 73 5.02 -12.13 13.05
CA SER A 73 6.02 -13.12 13.43
C SER A 73 7.34 -12.90 12.69
N HIS A 74 8.42 -12.83 13.47
CA HIS A 74 9.81 -12.64 13.04
C HIS A 74 10.47 -13.93 12.54
N GLU A 75 9.72 -15.02 12.38
CA GLU A 75 10.30 -16.34 12.53
C GLU A 75 11.23 -16.76 11.39
N ASN A 76 11.01 -16.33 10.14
CA ASN A 76 11.98 -16.54 9.06
C ASN A 76 11.94 -15.46 7.97
N ASP A 77 13.11 -14.95 7.60
CA ASP A 77 13.27 -14.13 6.39
C ASP A 77 13.35 -15.01 5.15
N ILE A 78 12.63 -14.66 4.09
CA ILE A 78 12.75 -15.33 2.81
C ILE A 78 14.05 -14.90 2.15
N GLN A 79 14.90 -15.88 1.82
CA GLN A 79 16.15 -15.66 1.09
C GLN A 79 15.85 -15.56 -0.40
N TYR A 80 15.91 -14.36 -0.96
CA TYR A 80 15.90 -14.19 -2.41
C TYR A 80 17.28 -14.62 -2.99
N PRO A 81 17.32 -15.49 -4.01
CA PRO A 81 18.58 -15.95 -4.62
C PRO A 81 19.38 -14.86 -5.33
N GLY A 82 18.74 -13.75 -5.72
CA GLY A 82 19.35 -12.64 -6.45
C GLY A 82 19.67 -11.41 -5.60
N VAL A 83 19.79 -10.27 -6.26
CA VAL A 83 19.73 -8.95 -5.62
C VAL A 83 18.34 -8.38 -5.93
N ILE A 84 17.58 -8.04 -4.90
CA ILE A 84 16.24 -7.46 -5.08
C ILE A 84 16.38 -6.05 -5.66
N PRO A 85 15.67 -5.70 -6.74
CA PRO A 85 15.78 -4.38 -7.34
C PRO A 85 15.24 -3.29 -6.42
N VAL A 86 15.83 -2.09 -6.50
CA VAL A 86 15.37 -0.91 -5.75
C VAL A 86 14.52 0.04 -6.61
N ASN A 87 14.59 -0.11 -7.93
CA ASN A 87 13.86 0.73 -8.88
C ASN A 87 12.47 0.13 -9.16
N MET A 88 11.43 0.90 -8.92
CA MET A 88 10.03 0.50 -9.12
C MET A 88 9.65 0.22 -10.59
N PHE A 89 10.44 0.71 -11.55
CA PHE A 89 10.21 0.48 -12.98
C PHE A 89 10.81 -0.82 -13.50
N GLU A 90 11.50 -1.59 -12.65
CA GLU A 90 11.97 -2.92 -13.02
C GLU A 90 10.82 -3.92 -13.12
N ASN A 91 11.05 -5.01 -13.86
CA ASN A 91 10.05 -6.05 -14.05
C ASN A 91 9.64 -6.63 -12.67
N PRO A 92 8.34 -6.60 -12.30
CA PRO A 92 7.88 -7.07 -11.00
C PRO A 92 7.90 -8.59 -10.83
N GLN A 93 8.37 -9.35 -11.83
CA GLN A 93 8.47 -10.81 -11.79
C GLN A 93 9.16 -11.35 -10.54
N TRP A 94 10.15 -10.63 -10.01
CA TRP A 94 10.83 -11.04 -8.77
C TRP A 94 9.85 -11.22 -7.58
N THR A 95 8.72 -10.50 -7.57
CA THR A 95 7.68 -10.66 -6.55
C THR A 95 6.94 -11.99 -6.66
N GLU A 96 6.80 -12.53 -7.87
CA GLU A 96 6.21 -13.85 -8.09
C GLU A 96 7.17 -14.96 -7.66
N ASP A 97 8.46 -14.80 -7.95
CA ASP A 97 9.50 -15.75 -7.53
C ASP A 97 9.52 -15.92 -6.00
N ILE A 98 9.13 -14.89 -5.22
CA ILE A 98 9.01 -15.00 -3.75
C ILE A 98 7.89 -15.98 -3.34
N PHE A 99 6.77 -16.02 -4.06
CA PHE A 99 5.68 -16.94 -3.73
C PHE A 99 6.07 -18.39 -3.97
N GLU A 100 6.84 -18.67 -5.02
CA GLU A 100 7.40 -20.01 -5.26
C GLU A 100 8.32 -20.43 -4.11
N LEU A 101 9.14 -19.52 -3.58
CA LEU A 101 9.99 -19.78 -2.40
C LEU A 101 9.20 -20.00 -1.10
N MET A 102 7.93 -19.62 -1.08
CA MET A 102 7.00 -19.81 0.03
C MET A 102 6.03 -20.98 -0.23
N ASP A 103 6.30 -21.81 -1.23
CA ASP A 103 5.49 -22.97 -1.64
C ASP A 103 4.07 -22.61 -2.13
N TYR A 104 3.87 -21.37 -2.60
CA TYR A 104 2.65 -20.95 -3.30
C TYR A 104 2.84 -20.98 -4.81
N CYS A 105 1.76 -21.22 -5.55
CA CYS A 105 1.82 -21.22 -7.02
C CYS A 105 2.02 -19.83 -7.64
N ASN A 106 1.56 -18.78 -6.96
CA ASN A 106 1.71 -17.35 -7.31
C ASN A 106 1.07 -16.50 -6.20
N GLY A 107 1.12 -15.17 -6.35
CA GLY A 107 0.54 -14.26 -5.37
C GLY A 107 -0.99 -14.38 -5.20
N ASN A 108 -1.72 -14.74 -6.26
CA ASN A 108 -3.18 -14.92 -6.17
C ASN A 108 -3.53 -16.15 -5.33
N ASP A 109 -2.80 -17.25 -5.52
CA ASP A 109 -2.93 -18.47 -4.71
C ASP A 109 -2.66 -18.20 -3.23
N ALA A 110 -1.60 -17.45 -2.92
CA ALA A 110 -1.29 -17.02 -1.56
C ALA A 110 -2.45 -16.21 -0.93
N VAL A 111 -3.03 -15.25 -1.67
CA VAL A 111 -4.17 -14.46 -1.19
C VAL A 111 -5.37 -15.36 -0.88
N GLU A 112 -5.73 -16.28 -1.76
CA GLU A 112 -6.89 -17.16 -1.54
C GLU A 112 -6.67 -18.11 -0.36
N HIS A 113 -5.45 -18.63 -0.19
CA HIS A 113 -5.09 -19.44 0.98
C HIS A 113 -5.28 -18.66 2.28
N ILE A 114 -4.68 -17.46 2.38
CA ILE A 114 -4.72 -16.61 3.56
C ILE A 114 -6.16 -16.13 3.87
N LYS A 115 -6.95 -15.77 2.85
CA LYS A 115 -8.37 -15.43 3.01
C LYS A 115 -9.13 -16.58 3.68
N LYS A 116 -8.93 -17.80 3.21
CA LYS A 116 -9.59 -19.01 3.73
C LYS A 116 -9.12 -19.36 5.14
N GLU A 117 -7.82 -19.34 5.38
CA GLU A 117 -7.21 -19.67 6.68
C GLU A 117 -7.66 -18.70 7.78
N PHE A 118 -7.51 -17.40 7.52
CA PHE A 118 -7.76 -16.37 8.53
C PHE A 118 -9.19 -15.83 8.51
N LYS A 119 -10.04 -16.30 7.59
CA LYS A 119 -11.44 -15.89 7.39
C LYS A 119 -11.57 -14.37 7.30
N VAL A 120 -10.79 -13.78 6.40
CA VAL A 120 -10.75 -12.32 6.15
C VAL A 120 -11.38 -11.97 4.80
N ASN A 121 -11.82 -10.73 4.67
CA ASN A 121 -12.39 -10.21 3.43
C ASN A 121 -11.29 -9.81 2.43
N GLN A 122 -10.22 -9.18 2.91
CA GLN A 122 -9.12 -8.71 2.08
C GLN A 122 -7.77 -9.20 2.59
N VAL A 123 -6.81 -9.29 1.67
CA VAL A 123 -5.40 -9.56 1.96
C VAL A 123 -4.57 -8.55 1.17
N VAL A 124 -3.58 -7.94 1.82
CA VAL A 124 -2.55 -7.12 1.18
C VAL A 124 -1.20 -7.74 1.49
N ILE A 125 -0.39 -7.94 0.45
CA ILE A 125 0.93 -8.52 0.59
C ILE A 125 1.94 -7.40 0.73
N ILE A 126 2.77 -7.44 1.77
CA ILE A 126 3.78 -6.41 2.04
C ILE A 126 5.15 -7.06 2.08
N PHE A 127 5.98 -6.76 1.08
CA PHE A 127 7.39 -7.14 1.05
C PHE A 127 8.23 -6.09 1.78
N HIS A 128 8.96 -6.50 2.80
CA HIS A 128 9.87 -5.64 3.56
C HIS A 128 11.31 -5.88 3.13
N ILE A 129 11.97 -4.86 2.59
CA ILE A 129 13.36 -4.93 2.10
C ILE A 129 14.27 -4.01 2.92
N ASN A 130 15.33 -4.55 3.52
CA ASN A 130 16.31 -3.76 4.27
C ASN A 130 17.31 -3.03 3.36
N LYS A 131 16.78 -2.11 2.54
CA LYS A 131 17.55 -1.24 1.66
C LYS A 131 17.03 0.19 1.72
N LYS A 132 17.73 1.08 1.02
CA LYS A 132 17.25 2.42 0.70
C LYS A 132 16.53 2.37 -0.65
N GLY A 133 15.38 3.00 -0.74
CA GLY A 133 14.62 3.11 -1.97
C GLY A 133 13.32 3.88 -1.77
N THR A 134 12.62 4.11 -2.87
CA THR A 134 11.25 4.64 -2.84
C THR A 134 10.30 3.46 -2.77
N SER A 135 9.53 3.36 -1.69
CA SER A 135 8.50 2.33 -1.54
C SER A 135 7.41 2.54 -2.60
N TYR A 136 6.74 1.45 -2.99
CA TYR A 136 5.74 1.51 -4.06
C TYR A 136 4.72 0.38 -3.95
N ASN A 137 3.60 0.56 -4.65
CA ASN A 137 2.56 -0.45 -4.81
C ASN A 137 2.58 -1.07 -6.22
N LEU A 138 2.18 -2.33 -6.29
CA LEU A 138 1.84 -3.03 -7.53
C LEU A 138 0.33 -3.26 -7.54
N THR A 139 -0.42 -2.17 -7.73
CA THR A 139 -1.89 -2.23 -7.71
C THR A 139 -2.46 -2.62 -9.05
N TYR A 140 -3.40 -3.56 -9.01
CA TYR A 140 -4.02 -4.09 -10.20
C TYR A 140 -4.91 -3.06 -10.89
N SER A 141 -4.83 -3.04 -12.21
CA SER A 141 -5.72 -2.28 -13.08
C SER A 141 -5.96 -3.04 -14.37
N GLU A 142 -7.00 -2.65 -15.09
CA GLU A 142 -7.34 -3.23 -16.38
C GLU A 142 -6.15 -3.15 -17.36
N GLY A 143 -5.84 -4.27 -18.01
CA GLY A 143 -4.71 -4.41 -18.93
C GLY A 143 -3.42 -4.92 -18.29
N ILE A 144 -3.34 -5.01 -16.95
CA ILE A 144 -2.24 -5.69 -16.26
C ILE A 144 -2.45 -7.20 -16.34
N ASN A 145 -1.34 -7.95 -16.48
CA ASN A 145 -1.36 -9.42 -16.47
C ASN A 145 -2.08 -9.94 -15.18
N PRO A 146 -3.09 -10.81 -15.31
CA PRO A 146 -3.86 -11.34 -14.17
C PRO A 146 -3.05 -12.04 -13.08
N ILE A 147 -1.82 -12.49 -13.35
CA ILE A 147 -0.92 -13.00 -12.29
C ILE A 147 -0.68 -11.95 -11.19
N TYR A 148 -0.75 -10.66 -11.55
CA TYR A 148 -0.61 -9.55 -10.63
C TYR A 148 -1.94 -9.04 -10.03
N TYR A 149 -2.99 -9.87 -10.03
CA TYR A 149 -4.29 -9.49 -9.45
C TYR A 149 -4.25 -9.30 -7.92
N ALA A 150 -3.39 -10.06 -7.23
CA ALA A 150 -3.08 -9.86 -5.82
C ALA A 150 -2.47 -8.48 -5.59
N GLU A 151 -2.91 -7.75 -4.57
CA GLU A 151 -2.36 -6.43 -4.26
C GLU A 151 -1.05 -6.58 -3.49
N ARG A 152 0.02 -5.95 -3.99
CA ARG A 152 1.36 -6.03 -3.39
C ARG A 152 1.89 -4.65 -3.08
N VAL A 153 2.60 -4.54 -1.96
CA VAL A 153 3.33 -3.36 -1.52
C VAL A 153 4.79 -3.76 -1.33
N VAL A 154 5.70 -2.91 -1.79
CA VAL A 154 7.13 -3.04 -1.59
C VAL A 154 7.60 -1.91 -0.69
N MET A 155 7.94 -2.26 0.55
CA MET A 155 8.41 -1.33 1.57
C MET A 155 9.92 -1.42 1.73
N PHE A 156 10.60 -0.31 1.44
CA PHE A 156 12.01 -0.15 1.82
C PHE A 156 12.12 0.33 3.26
N TYR A 157 13.12 -0.17 3.99
CA TYR A 157 13.37 0.24 5.38
C TYR A 157 13.75 1.72 5.52
N LYS A 158 14.38 2.29 4.48
CA LYS A 158 14.81 3.69 4.43
C LYS A 158 14.44 4.30 3.09
N TYR A 159 14.16 5.60 3.10
CA TYR A 159 14.12 6.40 1.88
C TYR A 159 15.52 6.54 1.26
N GLU A 160 15.60 7.04 0.03
CA GLU A 160 16.86 7.27 -0.69
C GLU A 160 17.82 8.18 0.08
N ASN A 161 17.30 9.19 0.78
CA ASN A 161 18.07 10.09 1.64
C ASN A 161 18.54 9.45 2.97
N ALA A 162 18.40 8.13 3.12
CA ALA A 162 18.79 7.31 4.27
C ALA A 162 17.97 7.52 5.55
N VAL A 163 16.94 8.35 5.50
CA VAL A 163 15.98 8.51 6.60
C VAL A 163 15.15 7.23 6.71
N PRO A 164 14.91 6.70 7.92
CA PRO A 164 14.04 5.55 8.11
C PRO A 164 12.61 5.80 7.66
N THR A 165 11.96 4.79 7.07
CA THR A 165 10.57 4.87 6.64
C THR A 165 9.64 5.07 7.83
N TYR A 166 8.69 6.01 7.70
CA TYR A 166 7.75 6.37 8.75
C TYR A 166 6.48 5.52 8.71
N ALA A 167 5.74 5.47 9.84
CA ALA A 167 4.43 4.85 9.90
C ALA A 167 3.46 5.41 8.84
N ALA A 168 3.50 6.72 8.56
CA ALA A 168 2.67 7.35 7.54
C ALA A 168 2.89 6.74 6.14
N SER A 169 4.12 6.34 5.78
CA SER A 169 4.38 5.67 4.51
C SER A 169 3.77 4.28 4.43
N TYR A 170 3.72 3.52 5.53
CA TYR A 170 2.99 2.26 5.53
C TYR A 170 1.50 2.49 5.30
N ALA A 171 0.90 3.48 5.97
CA ALA A 171 -0.51 3.82 5.75
C ALA A 171 -0.78 4.25 4.30
N HIS A 172 0.08 5.10 3.73
CA HIS A 172 0.01 5.57 2.34
C HIS A 172 0.02 4.40 1.34
N GLU A 173 1.01 3.51 1.43
CA GLU A 173 1.13 2.39 0.49
C GLU A 173 0.03 1.32 0.67
N ILE A 174 -0.44 1.11 1.91
CA ILE A 174 -1.59 0.24 2.16
C ILE A 174 -2.84 0.81 1.48
N LEU A 175 -3.11 2.12 1.60
CA LEU A 175 -4.28 2.76 0.99
C LEU A 175 -4.29 2.66 -0.54
N HIS A 176 -3.11 2.75 -1.15
CA HIS A 176 -2.92 2.53 -2.58
C HIS A 176 -3.41 1.15 -3.04
N SER A 177 -3.23 0.10 -2.24
CA SER A 177 -3.74 -1.26 -2.51
C SER A 177 -5.27 -1.34 -2.59
N PHE A 178 -5.97 -0.32 -2.08
CA PHE A 178 -7.44 -0.21 -2.14
C PHE A 178 -7.90 0.87 -3.12
N GLY A 179 -6.99 1.36 -3.97
CA GLY A 179 -7.30 2.27 -5.05
C GLY A 179 -7.24 3.75 -4.69
N ALA A 180 -6.72 4.12 -3.51
CA ALA A 180 -6.38 5.52 -3.21
C ALA A 180 -5.47 6.10 -4.30
N GLY A 181 -5.75 7.34 -4.72
CA GLY A 181 -4.92 8.09 -5.66
C GLY A 181 -3.90 8.95 -4.94
N GLU A 182 -2.77 9.21 -5.58
CA GLU A 182 -1.75 10.13 -5.09
C GLU A 182 -2.28 11.58 -5.15
N LEU A 183 -2.13 12.38 -4.10
CA LEU A 183 -2.54 13.79 -4.09
C LEU A 183 -1.36 14.75 -4.11
N HIS A 184 -0.12 14.27 -3.93
CA HIS A 184 1.08 15.12 -4.07
C HIS A 184 1.38 15.47 -5.55
N PHE A 185 0.74 14.80 -6.53
CA PHE A 185 0.93 15.05 -7.97
C PHE A 185 2.41 15.13 -8.44
N PRO A 186 3.32 14.20 -8.05
CA PRO A 186 4.70 14.24 -8.53
C PRO A 186 4.83 14.05 -10.06
N TYR A 187 3.78 13.53 -10.71
CA TYR A 187 3.74 13.20 -12.14
C TYR A 187 2.51 13.79 -12.86
N ASP A 188 1.79 14.70 -12.22
CA ASP A 188 0.62 15.38 -12.79
C ASP A 188 0.88 16.89 -12.80
N SER A 189 0.70 17.53 -13.94
CA SER A 189 0.95 18.96 -14.16
C SER A 189 -0.32 19.82 -14.07
N SER A 190 -1.45 19.26 -13.62
CA SER A 190 -2.70 19.99 -13.46
C SER A 190 -2.67 20.94 -12.26
N GLU A 191 -2.55 22.24 -12.53
CA GLU A 191 -2.60 23.30 -11.51
C GLU A 191 -3.91 23.29 -10.71
N GLU A 192 -5.03 22.95 -11.36
CA GLU A 192 -6.34 22.88 -10.73
C GLU A 192 -6.40 21.76 -9.68
N ARG A 193 -5.96 20.55 -10.04
CA ARG A 193 -5.87 19.41 -9.13
C ARG A 193 -4.94 19.74 -7.95
N MET A 194 -3.77 20.32 -8.22
CA MET A 194 -2.82 20.73 -7.18
C MET A 194 -3.45 21.73 -6.19
N LYS A 195 -4.14 22.75 -6.70
CA LYS A 195 -4.80 23.76 -5.86
C LYS A 195 -5.86 23.15 -4.97
N ILE A 196 -6.74 22.31 -5.53
CA ILE A 196 -7.82 21.67 -4.76
C ILE A 196 -7.24 20.70 -3.72
N ALA A 197 -6.18 19.95 -4.05
CA ALA A 197 -5.52 19.08 -3.07
C ALA A 197 -4.89 19.86 -1.90
N GLN A 198 -4.24 20.99 -2.19
CA GLN A 198 -3.70 21.85 -1.14
C GLN A 198 -4.79 22.47 -0.26
N GLU A 199 -5.91 22.91 -0.86
CA GLU A 199 -6.99 23.58 -0.15
C GLU A 199 -7.78 22.61 0.76
N TYR A 200 -8.11 21.42 0.26
CA TYR A 200 -9.00 20.48 0.96
C TYR A 200 -8.31 19.29 1.62
N PHE A 201 -7.10 18.93 1.17
CA PHE A 201 -6.43 17.68 1.54
C PHE A 201 -4.98 17.88 2.01
N SER A 202 -4.60 19.07 2.47
CA SER A 202 -3.22 19.37 2.93
C SER A 202 -2.68 18.49 4.06
N ASN A 203 -3.56 17.86 4.83
CA ASN A 203 -3.22 16.90 5.88
C ASN A 203 -3.58 15.45 5.52
N ASP A 204 -4.09 15.18 4.31
CA ASP A 204 -4.36 13.81 3.88
C ASP A 204 -3.03 13.04 3.72
N VAL A 205 -2.99 11.80 4.21
CA VAL A 205 -1.81 10.93 4.07
C VAL A 205 -1.46 10.64 2.61
N MET A 206 -2.42 10.74 1.70
CA MET A 206 -2.19 10.64 0.25
C MET A 206 -1.67 11.95 -0.36
N PHE A 207 -1.70 13.08 0.35
CA PHE A 207 -1.10 14.34 -0.11
C PHE A 207 0.31 14.53 0.41
N ARG A 208 0.57 14.10 1.65
CA ARG A 208 1.89 14.13 2.25
C ARG A 208 2.07 13.03 3.28
N VAL A 209 3.31 12.58 3.44
CA VAL A 209 3.73 11.74 4.56
C VAL A 209 4.43 12.61 5.62
N ASP A 210 4.11 12.36 6.88
CA ASP A 210 4.66 13.06 8.04
C ASP A 210 5.36 12.05 8.97
N TYR A 211 6.35 12.53 9.72
CA TYR A 211 6.98 11.73 10.77
C TYR A 211 5.96 11.41 11.88
N GLU A 212 5.15 12.39 12.26
CA GLU A 212 4.07 12.26 13.24
C GLU A 212 2.76 11.92 12.53
N ILE A 213 2.41 10.63 12.45
CA ILE A 213 1.21 10.17 11.75
C ILE A 213 -0.10 10.79 12.29
N ASN A 214 -0.10 11.30 13.53
CA ASN A 214 -1.25 11.98 14.14
C ASN A 214 -1.52 13.37 13.56
N ASN A 215 -0.57 13.95 12.81
CA ASN A 215 -0.77 15.20 12.07
C ASN A 215 -1.53 14.99 10.74
N LEU A 216 -1.82 13.73 10.40
CA LEU A 216 -2.44 13.34 9.14
C LEU A 216 -3.90 12.94 9.32
N THR A 217 -4.62 12.89 8.21
CA THR A 217 -6.01 12.46 8.12
C THR A 217 -6.22 11.59 6.87
N ILE A 218 -7.41 11.02 6.76
CA ILE A 218 -7.93 10.50 5.49
C ILE A 218 -9.07 11.43 5.09
N GLY A 219 -8.89 12.16 4.01
CA GLY A 219 -9.86 13.07 3.44
C GLY A 219 -10.92 12.35 2.62
N GLU A 220 -11.99 13.07 2.28
CA GLU A 220 -13.17 12.51 1.62
C GLU A 220 -12.86 11.88 0.25
N TYR A 221 -11.93 12.44 -0.53
CA TYR A 221 -11.54 11.85 -1.80
C TYR A 221 -10.87 10.48 -1.61
N THR A 222 -9.88 10.39 -0.72
CA THR A 222 -9.23 9.13 -0.36
C THR A 222 -10.25 8.12 0.19
N ALA A 223 -11.15 8.56 1.09
CA ALA A 223 -12.22 7.74 1.66
C ALA A 223 -13.18 7.20 0.58
N TYR A 224 -13.54 8.01 -0.42
CA TYR A 224 -14.33 7.57 -1.57
C TYR A 224 -13.60 6.49 -2.38
N ARG A 225 -12.32 6.72 -2.68
CA ARG A 225 -11.49 5.83 -3.50
C ARG A 225 -11.33 4.44 -2.87
N ILE A 226 -11.14 4.36 -1.56
CA ILE A 226 -10.99 3.09 -0.83
C ILE A 226 -12.32 2.44 -0.40
N GLY A 227 -13.45 3.06 -0.77
CA GLY A 227 -14.79 2.49 -0.58
C GLY A 227 -15.48 2.81 0.75
N TRP A 228 -14.96 3.77 1.53
CA TRP A 228 -15.61 4.26 2.77
C TRP A 228 -16.76 5.22 2.46
N LEU A 229 -16.62 6.01 1.40
CA LEU A 229 -17.72 6.83 0.87
C LEU A 229 -18.26 6.24 -0.44
N GLN A 230 -19.58 6.32 -0.61
CA GLN A 230 -20.26 5.82 -1.81
C GLN A 230 -20.40 6.90 -2.90
N VAL A 231 -20.46 8.16 -2.48
CA VAL A 231 -20.69 9.31 -3.36
C VAL A 231 -19.46 10.23 -3.28
N LEU A 232 -18.98 10.64 -4.45
CA LEU A 232 -17.92 11.64 -4.56
C LEU A 232 -18.54 13.05 -4.52
N ASN A 233 -17.97 13.94 -3.72
CA ASN A 233 -18.34 15.35 -3.74
C ASN A 233 -17.98 15.96 -5.11
N GLN A 234 -18.89 16.75 -5.68
CA GLN A 234 -18.72 17.37 -6.99
C GLN A 234 -17.39 18.14 -7.13
N ASN A 235 -16.93 18.79 -6.06
CA ASN A 235 -15.67 19.54 -6.05
C ASN A 235 -14.42 18.67 -6.25
N TYR A 236 -14.53 17.35 -6.05
CA TYR A 236 -13.42 16.40 -6.14
C TYR A 236 -13.44 15.58 -7.42
N HIS A 237 -14.41 15.80 -8.31
CA HIS A 237 -14.44 15.13 -9.63
C HIS A 237 -13.24 15.46 -10.49
N VAL A 238 -12.59 16.61 -10.26
CA VAL A 238 -11.35 17.01 -10.93
C VAL A 238 -10.26 15.94 -10.85
N PHE A 239 -10.26 15.12 -9.80
CA PHE A 239 -9.24 14.09 -9.57
C PHE A 239 -9.51 12.78 -10.30
N GLU A 240 -10.74 12.54 -10.76
CA GLU A 240 -11.01 11.39 -11.60
C GLU A 240 -10.55 11.72 -13.03
N ASP A 241 -9.85 10.79 -13.67
CA ASP A 241 -9.56 10.92 -15.10
C ASP A 241 -10.89 10.79 -15.87
N GLU A 242 -11.19 11.74 -16.76
CA GLU A 242 -12.27 11.58 -17.74
C GLU A 242 -11.94 10.34 -18.58
N GLY A 243 -12.82 9.34 -18.55
CA GLY A 243 -12.66 8.07 -19.26
C GLY A 243 -12.58 8.22 -20.77
#